data_AF-A0A2T0QGR4-F1
#
_entry.id   AF-A0A2T0QGR4-F1
#
_cell.length_a   1.000
_cell.length_b   1.000
_cell.length_c   1.000
_cell.angle_alpha   90.00
_cell.angle_beta   90.00
_cell.angle_gamma   90.00
#
_symmetry.space_group_name_H-M   'P 1'
#
loop_
_entity.id
_entity.type
_entity.pdbx_description
1 polymer ?
#
loop_
_entity_poly.entity_id
_entity_poly.type
_entity_poly.pdbx_seq_one_letter_code
_entity_poly.pdbx_strand_id
1 'polypeptide(L)' 'MYLPWFPCVDCARAIVQAGITELIAFRPNLRDERWGPDFVVGLQMLEEAGVAVRFVDERALADEES' A
#
# COMPACT_ATOMS: atom_id res chain seq x y z
N MET A 1 4.51 0.60 8.87
CA MET A 1 5.53 0.44 7.83
C MET A 1 5.33 1.52 6.78
N TYR A 2 6.39 2.22 6.37
CA TYR A 2 6.34 3.26 5.35
C TYR A 2 6.98 2.75 4.07
N LEU A 3 6.30 2.92 2.94
CA LEU A 3 6.82 2.56 1.61
C LEU A 3 6.56 3.70 0.61
N PRO A 4 7.51 4.01 -0.28
CA PRO A 4 7.28 4.95 -1.36
C PRO A 4 6.62 4.27 -2.58
N TRP A 5 5.96 3.13 -2.40
CA TRP A 5 5.13 2.45 -3.40
C TRP A 5 4.17 1.48 -2.70
N PHE A 6 3.13 1.04 -3.39
CA PHE A 6 2.20 0.05 -2.84
C PHE A 6 2.74 -1.37 -3.01
N PRO A 7 2.64 -2.26 -2.00
CA PRO A 7 3.12 -3.63 -2.10
C PRO A 7 2.30 -4.47 -3.09
N CYS A 8 2.95 -5.37 -3.82
CA CYS A 8 2.25 -6.44 -4.56
C CYS A 8 1.65 -7.49 -3.61
N VAL A 9 0.94 -8.49 -4.15
CA VAL A 9 0.26 -9.51 -3.35
C VAL A 9 1.21 -10.32 -2.45
N ASP A 10 2.40 -10.67 -2.94
CA ASP A 10 3.38 -11.43 -2.16
C ASP A 10 3.94 -10.61 -0.99
N CYS A 11 4.17 -9.32 -1.21
CA CYS A 11 4.59 -8.39 -0.18
C CYS A 11 3.47 -8.13 0.84
N ALA A 12 2.22 -7.96 0.39
CA ALA A 12 1.06 -7.82 1.27
C ALA A 12 0.91 -9.03 2.20
N ARG A 13 1.05 -10.25 1.65
CA ARG A 13 1.07 -11.49 2.44
C ARG A 13 2.20 -11.49 3.47
N ALA A 14 3.41 -11.09 3.08
CA ALA A 14 4.53 -11.03 4.01
C ALA A 14 4.30 -10.01 5.15
N ILE A 15 3.70 -8.86 4.84
CA ILE A 15 3.33 -7.82 5.83
C ILE A 15 2.35 -8.40 6.85
N VAL A 16 1.32 -9.10 6.39
CA VAL A 16 0.33 -9.77 7.26
C VAL A 16 1.01 -10.81 8.14
N GLN A 17 1.82 -11.71 7.57
CA GLN A 17 2.50 -12.77 8.33
C GLN A 17 3.54 -12.23 9.31
N ALA A 18 4.11 -11.06 9.04
CA ALA A 18 5.02 -10.38 9.96
C ALA A 18 4.29 -9.72 11.15
N GLY A 19 2.96 -9.68 11.17
CA GLY A 19 2.17 -9.03 12.22
C GLY A 19 2.23 -7.51 12.18
N ILE A 20 2.53 -6.92 11.02
CA ILE A 20 2.52 -5.47 10.83
C ILE A 20 1.06 -4.99 10.82
N THR A 21 0.73 -4.03 11.68
CA THR A 21 -0.64 -3.54 11.87
C THR A 21 -0.97 -2.28 11.09
N GLU A 22 0.03 -1.61 10.51
CA GLU A 22 -0.17 -0.35 9.79
C GLU A 22 0.79 -0.20 8.60
N LEU A 23 0.25 0.16 7.44
CA LEU A 23 0.96 0.46 6.19
C LEU A 23 0.65 1.87 5.73
N ILE A 24 1.68 2.67 5.51
CA ILE A 24 1.60 4.00 4.92
C ILE A 24 2.35 3.97 3.58
N ALA A 25 1.66 4.26 2.49
CA ALA A 25 2.25 4.20 1.16
C ALA A 25 1.65 5.23 0.19
N PHE A 26 2.21 5.39 -1.01
CA PHE A 26 1.50 6.09 -2.08
C PHE A 26 0.34 5.26 -2.61
N ARG A 27 -0.68 5.95 -3.11
CA ARG A 27 -1.87 5.31 -3.66
C ARG A 27 -1.53 4.56 -4.96
N PRO A 28 -1.81 3.24 -5.06
CA PRO A 28 -1.57 2.49 -6.28
C PRO A 28 -2.51 2.91 -7.40
N ASN A 29 -2.05 2.77 -8.65
CA ASN A 29 -2.93 2.78 -9.81
C ASN A 29 -3.62 1.41 -9.96
N LEU A 30 -4.86 1.29 -9.48
CA LEU A 30 -5.65 0.05 -9.57
C LEU A 30 -6.09 -0.29 -11.00
N ARG A 31 -5.94 0.64 -11.95
CA ARG A 31 -6.28 0.44 -13.36
C ARG A 31 -5.08 0.05 -14.22
N ASP A 32 -3.91 -0.13 -13.61
CA ASP A 32 -2.74 -0.64 -14.31
C ASP A 32 -3.03 -2.07 -14.83
N GLU A 33 -2.82 -2.30 -16.12
CA GLU A 33 -3.15 -3.59 -16.76
C GLU A 33 -2.31 -4.75 -16.20
N ARG A 34 -1.10 -4.45 -15.72
CA ARG A 34 -0.16 -5.45 -15.24
C ARG A 34 -0.28 -5.67 -13.73
N TRP A 35 -0.38 -4.59 -12.96
CA TRP A 35 -0.27 -4.62 -11.50
C TRP A 35 -1.58 -4.31 -10.77
N GLY A 36 -2.56 -3.72 -11.46
CA GLY A 36 -3.86 -3.38 -10.88
C GLY A 36 -4.54 -4.57 -10.19
N PRO A 37 -4.65 -5.75 -10.83
CA PRO A 37 -5.23 -6.94 -10.21
C PRO A 37 -4.52 -7.35 -8.92
N ASP A 38 -3.18 -7.34 -8.90
CA ASP A 38 -2.38 -7.69 -7.72
C ASP A 38 -2.59 -6.71 -6.57
N PHE A 39 -2.69 -5.41 -6.88
CA PHE A 39 -2.95 -4.38 -5.87
C PHE A 39 -4.35 -4.48 -5.28
N VAL A 40 -5.36 -4.85 -6.07
CA VAL A 40 -6.72 -5.10 -5.56
C VAL A 40 -6.70 -6.26 -4.57
N VAL A 41 -6.10 -7.40 -4.94
CA VAL A 41 -5.99 -8.57 -4.06
C VAL A 41 -5.16 -8.25 -2.81
N GLY A 42 -4.06 -7.53 -2.97
CA GLY A 42 -3.21 -7.10 -1.84
C GLY A 42 -3.96 -6.18 -0.86
N LEU A 43 -4.78 -5.24 -1.37
CA LEU A 43 -5.59 -4.36 -0.54
C LEU A 43 -6.63 -5.15 0.25
N GLN A 44 -7.35 -6.08 -0.40
CA GLN A 44 -8.32 -6.95 0.27
C GLN A 44 -7.67 -7.81 1.35
N MET A 45 -6.50 -8.41 1.07
CA MET A 45 -5.77 -9.21 2.04
C MET A 45 -5.35 -8.41 3.29
N LEU A 46 -4.87 -7.17 3.08
CA LEU A 46 -4.51 -6.27 4.19
C LEU A 46 -5.74 -5.87 5.01
N GLU A 47 -6.86 -5.58 4.35
CA GLU A 47 -8.14 -5.23 4.98
C GLU A 47 -8.68 -6.40 5.82
N GLU A 48 -8.75 -7.61 5.27
CA GLU A 48 -9.20 -8.83 5.95
C GLU A 48 -8.33 -9.18 7.16
N ALA A 49 -7.03 -8.89 7.09
CA ALA A 49 -6.08 -9.10 8.19
C ALA A 49 -6.09 -7.97 9.23
N GLY A 50 -6.88 -6.91 9.04
CA GLY A 50 -6.95 -5.78 9.97
C GLY A 50 -5.73 -4.85 9.93
N VAL A 51 -4.99 -4.83 8.82
CA VAL A 51 -3.86 -3.90 8.63
C VAL A 51 -4.39 -2.53 8.19
N ALA A 52 -4.16 -1.49 8.99
CA ALA A 52 -4.56 -0.13 8.65
C ALA A 52 -3.73 0.41 7.47
N VAL A 53 -4.38 0.75 6.35
CA VAL A 53 -3.70 1.33 5.19
C VAL A 53 -4.00 2.83 5.09
N ARG A 54 -2.95 3.66 5.10
CA ARG A 54 -3.06 5.10 4.86
C ARG A 54 -2.26 5.49 3.62
N PHE A 55 -2.78 6.45 2.87
CA PHE A 55 -2.11 6.97 1.69
C PHE A 55 -1.52 8.35 1.94
N VAL A 56 -0.27 8.53 1.53
CA VAL A 56 0.36 9.86 1.46
C VAL A 56 -0.02 10.48 0.11
N ASP A 57 -0.40 11.76 0.11
CA ASP A 57 -0.59 12.52 -1.12
C ASP A 57 0.78 13.00 -1.61
N GLU A 58 1.10 12.79 -2.88
CA GLU A 58 2.36 13.26 -3.48
C GLU A 58 2.52 14.78 -3.34
N ARG A 59 1.41 15.53 -3.26
CA ARG A 59 1.43 16.98 -3.04
C ARG A 59 1.94 17.39 -1.66
N ALA A 60 1.73 16.58 -0.63
CA ALA A 60 2.15 16.92 0.72
C ALA A 60 3.67 16.98 0.88
N LEU A 61 4.42 16.23 0.06
CA LEU A 61 5.87 16.21 0.07
C LEU A 61 6.49 17.36 -0.75
N ALA A 62 5.77 17.87 -1.76
CA ALA A 62 6.24 18.98 -2.59
C ALA A 62 6.22 20.32 -1.84
N ASP A 63 5.34 20.48 -0.85
CA ASP A 63 5.22 21.71 -0.04
C ASP A 63 6.26 21.80 1.08
N GLU A 64 6.92 20.69 1.47
CA GLU A 64 7.97 20.68 2.50
C GLU A 64 9.38 20.92 1.94
N GLU A 65 9.56 20.87 0.62
CA GLU A 65 10.84 21.13 -0.07
C GLU A 65 10.97 22.57 -0.62
N SER A 66 10.03 23.50 -0.31
CA SER A 66 10.08 24.94 -0.68
C SER A 66 10.42 25.87 0.48
#